data_AF-A0A1C3JI21-F1
#
_entry.id   AF-A0A1C3JI21-F1
#
_cell.length_a   1.000
_cell.length_b   1.000
_cell.length_c   1.000
_cell.angle_alpha   90.00
_cell.angle_beta   90.00
_cell.angle_gamma   90.00
#
_symmetry.space_group_name_H-M   'P 1'
#
loop_
_entity.id
_entity.type
_entity.pdbx_description
1 polymer ?
#
loop_
_entity_poly.entity_id
_entity_poly.type
_entity_poly.pdbx_seq_one_letter_code
_entity_poly.pdbx_strand_id
1 'polypeptide(L)'
;MKKTQMLPLAVMISGLLVGCGGGSGGGGGGAPSTKFDFMFSAPNTIIESNNTSNCTVYERGENSSQQTTVLTYQPAIESQLNNENVIAYYSDASGARVGDLIAPSNLKLSFTLEGIPDDGFITFQIREANNTHFTANTFSKEYLEDLTLRNATFGMNREAVSSCNKGENYNSTTRNDLSYSAVVSEGGNYIFQSQLAEESVPTYSIDSLDARTLPNGTTESTIVTQFKGDYLHQYGVRDWNNANTLDLVSMAGNKAQLTHTNDFDYSSVEIKVSQGEFSYDIVTIPSTQADFTHPDTPSTESWSLSVESDTPLNGWNIDVNKKLYVEGAWDVSVATDSLFDLNSLPANFPTLSGNNLDLDFSFTDEVGKMRVAYTTESLNSGLHKLTHKLFTHLENTVVVPELYYYDYSKTIKNELQLDPSVDPIHQTVLIETEESDITGYDFLTAFAHGNVTDLDEDLDGLAINEVALNKTGVKVQNQNYLMISK
;
A
#
# COMPACT_ATOMS: atom_id res chain seq x y z
N MET A 1 -28.90 11.83 -18.00
CA MET A 1 -28.23 11.60 -19.30
C MET A 1 -26.94 10.86 -18.99
N LYS A 2 -26.88 9.56 -19.31
CA LYS A 2 -25.72 8.71 -18.98
C LYS A 2 -24.55 9.12 -19.87
N LYS A 3 -23.55 9.80 -19.32
CA LYS A 3 -22.28 10.00 -19.99
C LYS A 3 -21.54 8.67 -19.94
N THR A 4 -21.28 8.11 -21.11
CA THR A 4 -20.40 6.97 -21.30
C THR A 4 -19.00 7.42 -20.94
N GLN A 5 -18.52 7.03 -19.75
CA GLN A 5 -17.11 7.17 -19.39
C GLN A 5 -16.30 6.33 -20.39
N MET A 6 -15.47 7.03 -21.17
CA MET A 6 -14.49 6.39 -22.05
C MET A 6 -13.33 5.94 -21.16
N LEU A 7 -13.21 4.63 -20.94
CA LEU A 7 -12.02 4.04 -20.33
C LEU A 7 -10.77 4.44 -21.13
N PRO A 8 -9.70 4.93 -20.48
CA PRO A 8 -8.40 5.01 -21.11
C PRO A 8 -7.91 3.60 -21.45
N LEU A 9 -7.41 3.43 -22.67
CA LEU A 9 -6.90 2.17 -23.20
C LEU A 9 -5.91 1.51 -22.23
N ALA A 10 -6.27 0.33 -21.76
CA ALA A 10 -5.37 -0.63 -21.16
C ALA A 10 -4.11 -0.78 -22.01
N VAL A 11 -2.97 -0.36 -21.45
CA VAL A 11 -1.66 -0.70 -21.99
C VAL A 11 -1.51 -2.21 -21.90
N MET A 12 -1.48 -2.83 -23.07
CA MET A 12 -1.20 -4.25 -23.25
C MET A 12 0.15 -4.59 -22.62
N ILE A 13 0.14 -5.15 -21.41
CA ILE A 13 1.24 -6.02 -20.96
C ILE A 13 1.02 -7.36 -21.67
N SER A 14 1.50 -7.43 -22.91
CA SER A 14 1.53 -8.65 -23.71
C SER A 14 2.53 -9.63 -23.11
N GLY A 15 2.07 -10.87 -22.96
CA GLY A 15 2.72 -11.91 -22.18
C GLY A 15 4.09 -12.36 -22.65
N LEU A 16 4.84 -12.89 -21.67
CA LEU A 16 5.94 -13.81 -21.88
C LEU A 16 6.00 -14.70 -20.64
N LEU A 17 5.31 -15.84 -20.70
CA LEU A 17 5.69 -17.13 -20.12
C LEU A 17 4.66 -18.18 -20.60
N VAL A 18 4.58 -18.36 -21.92
CA VAL A 18 3.96 -19.55 -22.52
C VAL A 18 5.10 -20.48 -22.95
N GLY A 19 5.41 -21.42 -22.08
CA GLY A 19 6.22 -22.59 -22.41
C GLY A 19 5.39 -23.56 -23.23
N CYS A 20 5.94 -23.89 -24.40
CA CYS A 20 5.46 -24.81 -25.43
C CYS A 20 4.98 -26.17 -24.88
N GLY A 21 3.80 -26.63 -25.31
CA GLY A 21 3.32 -28.00 -25.10
C GLY A 21 1.95 -28.22 -25.71
N GLY A 22 1.91 -28.73 -26.94
CA GLY A 22 0.71 -28.82 -27.77
C GLY A 22 -0.39 -29.76 -27.27
N GLY A 23 -1.60 -29.50 -27.77
CA GLY A 23 -2.76 -30.37 -27.60
C GLY A 23 -3.94 -29.85 -28.41
N SER A 24 -4.10 -30.38 -29.61
CA SER A 24 -5.29 -30.22 -30.43
C SER A 24 -6.50 -30.86 -29.74
N GLY A 25 -7.57 -30.10 -29.52
CA GLY A 25 -8.85 -30.62 -29.06
C GLY A 25 -9.91 -29.54 -29.06
N GLY A 26 -10.81 -29.58 -30.05
CA GLY A 26 -11.95 -28.68 -30.13
C GLY A 26 -12.93 -28.88 -28.97
N GLY A 27 -13.47 -27.78 -28.48
CA GLY A 27 -14.51 -27.73 -27.46
C GLY A 27 -14.98 -26.29 -27.32
N GLY A 28 -16.29 -26.10 -27.13
CA GLY A 28 -17.00 -24.83 -27.34
C GLY A 28 -16.34 -23.62 -26.70
N GLY A 29 -16.35 -22.51 -27.46
CA GLY A 29 -15.95 -21.21 -26.97
C GLY A 29 -16.92 -20.73 -25.90
N GLY A 30 -16.60 -21.05 -24.64
CA GLY A 30 -17.09 -20.28 -23.51
C GLY A 30 -16.55 -18.86 -23.61
N ALA A 31 -17.32 -17.89 -23.13
CA ALA A 31 -16.81 -16.55 -22.93
C ALA A 31 -15.48 -16.61 -22.14
N PRO A 32 -14.48 -15.75 -22.44
CA PRO A 32 -13.27 -15.68 -21.64
C PRO A 32 -13.65 -15.49 -20.18
N SER A 33 -13.06 -16.27 -19.27
CA SER A 33 -13.25 -16.10 -17.83
C SER A 33 -11.97 -15.65 -17.16
N THR A 34 -12.12 -14.62 -16.33
CA THR A 34 -11.08 -13.93 -15.59
C THR A 34 -10.90 -14.61 -14.24
N LYS A 35 -9.93 -15.52 -14.17
CA LYS A 35 -9.61 -16.28 -12.96
C LYS A 35 -8.75 -15.46 -11.98
N PHE A 36 -9.09 -15.56 -10.70
CA PHE A 36 -8.30 -15.14 -9.54
C PHE A 36 -7.84 -16.35 -8.75
N ASP A 37 -6.58 -16.33 -8.32
CA ASP A 37 -5.95 -17.37 -7.51
C ASP A 37 -5.33 -16.74 -6.27
N PHE A 38 -5.98 -16.92 -5.13
CA PHE A 38 -5.47 -16.48 -3.82
C PHE A 38 -4.72 -17.62 -3.13
N MET A 39 -3.51 -17.32 -2.69
CA MET A 39 -2.64 -18.20 -1.91
C MET A 39 -2.60 -17.72 -0.47
N PHE A 40 -2.18 -18.58 0.45
CA PHE A 40 -2.08 -18.24 1.87
C PHE A 40 -0.73 -18.65 2.44
N SER A 41 -0.22 -17.86 3.37
CA SER A 41 1.01 -18.16 4.10
C SER A 41 0.90 -17.76 5.56
N ALA A 42 1.54 -18.53 6.43
CA ALA A 42 1.63 -18.22 7.86
C ALA A 42 2.86 -17.32 8.13
N PRO A 43 2.73 -16.27 8.95
CA PRO A 43 3.84 -15.41 9.34
C PRO A 43 4.73 -16.09 10.38
N ASN A 44 6.03 -15.79 10.35
CA ASN A 44 7.02 -16.26 11.31
C ASN A 44 8.15 -15.24 11.46
N THR A 45 8.27 -14.66 12.65
CA THR A 45 9.33 -13.72 13.00
C THR A 45 10.52 -14.47 13.57
N ILE A 46 11.69 -14.24 12.98
CA ILE A 46 12.96 -14.85 13.40
C ILE A 46 14.03 -13.79 13.62
N ILE A 47 15.06 -14.10 14.41
CA ILE A 47 16.27 -13.27 14.48
C ILE A 47 16.93 -13.25 13.10
N GLU A 48 17.31 -12.08 12.59
CA GLU A 48 17.84 -11.94 11.22
C GLU A 48 19.08 -12.81 10.97
N SER A 49 19.98 -12.89 11.95
CA SER A 49 21.18 -13.74 11.86
C SER A 49 20.87 -15.25 11.77
N ASN A 50 19.66 -15.67 12.15
CA ASN A 50 19.19 -17.03 11.99
C ASN A 50 18.57 -17.30 10.61
N ASN A 51 18.36 -16.27 9.77
CA ASN A 51 17.86 -16.40 8.39
C ASN A 51 18.90 -16.98 7.41
N THR A 52 19.69 -17.96 7.87
CA THR A 52 20.73 -18.66 7.11
C THR A 52 20.18 -19.45 5.91
N SER A 53 18.89 -19.76 5.93
CA SER A 53 18.22 -20.45 4.83
C SER A 53 17.90 -19.51 3.65
N ASN A 54 18.15 -18.20 3.75
CA ASN A 54 17.74 -17.19 2.78
C ASN A 54 16.22 -17.21 2.53
N CYS A 55 15.44 -17.15 3.60
CA CYS A 55 14.00 -16.89 3.50
C CYS A 55 13.78 -15.47 2.97
N THR A 56 12.72 -15.29 2.20
CA THR A 56 12.27 -13.95 1.82
C THR A 56 11.92 -13.13 3.06
N VAL A 57 12.42 -11.91 3.11
CA VAL A 57 12.15 -10.94 4.17
C VAL A 57 11.00 -10.03 3.74
N TYR A 58 10.02 -9.91 4.63
CA TYR A 58 8.81 -9.12 4.41
C TYR A 58 8.89 -7.79 5.18
N GLU A 59 9.51 -7.83 6.34
CA GLU A 59 9.71 -6.67 7.20
C GLU A 59 10.94 -6.89 8.09
N ARG A 60 11.60 -5.80 8.47
CA ARG A 60 12.65 -5.77 9.49
C ARG A 60 12.16 -4.99 10.69
N GLY A 61 12.50 -5.49 11.88
CA GLY A 61 12.20 -4.81 13.14
C GLY A 61 13.23 -5.14 14.20
N GLU A 62 12.94 -4.73 15.43
CA GLU A 62 13.76 -5.05 16.60
C GLU A 62 12.91 -5.72 17.67
N ASN A 63 13.46 -6.75 18.30
CA ASN A 63 12.81 -7.36 19.46
C ASN A 63 13.04 -6.53 20.74
N SER A 64 12.40 -6.92 21.85
CA SER A 64 12.56 -6.26 23.16
C SER A 64 14.00 -6.23 23.69
N SER A 65 14.90 -7.02 23.10
CA SER A 65 16.32 -7.08 23.44
C SER A 65 17.20 -6.30 22.43
N GLN A 66 16.60 -5.46 21.57
CA GLN A 66 17.27 -4.68 20.51
C GLN A 66 18.06 -5.54 19.52
N GLN A 67 17.62 -6.79 19.31
CA GLN A 67 18.18 -7.63 18.25
C GLN A 67 17.32 -7.47 17.01
N THR A 68 17.99 -7.31 15.86
CA THR A 68 17.32 -7.24 14.57
C THR A 68 16.58 -8.55 14.27
N THR A 69 15.30 -8.42 13.96
CA THR A 69 14.40 -9.51 13.57
C THR A 69 13.87 -9.27 12.18
N VAL A 70 13.50 -10.36 11.51
CA VAL A 70 12.85 -10.33 10.20
C VAL A 70 11.54 -11.10 10.24
N LEU A 71 10.52 -10.54 9.60
CA LEU A 71 9.27 -11.24 9.29
C LEU A 71 9.49 -12.09 8.03
N THR A 72 9.14 -13.37 8.13
CA THR A 72 9.12 -14.31 7.01
C THR A 72 7.74 -14.95 6.90
N TYR A 73 7.42 -15.51 5.74
CA TYR A 73 6.18 -16.27 5.54
C TYR A 73 6.48 -17.69 5.06
N GLN A 74 5.66 -18.63 5.52
CA GLN A 74 5.69 -20.06 5.18
C GLN A 74 4.39 -20.42 4.45
N PRO A 75 4.44 -21.01 3.23
CA PRO A 75 3.24 -21.46 2.53
C PRO A 75 2.35 -22.35 3.40
N ALA A 76 1.06 -22.10 3.35
CA ALA A 76 0.11 -22.97 3.99
C ALA A 76 0.12 -24.36 3.33
N ILE A 77 -0.09 -25.40 4.14
CA ILE A 77 -0.16 -26.80 3.68
C ILE A 77 -1.62 -27.29 3.57
N GLU A 78 -1.84 -28.46 2.97
CA GLU A 78 -3.19 -28.99 2.74
C GLU A 78 -4.03 -29.14 4.02
N SER A 79 -3.40 -29.50 5.15
CA SER A 79 -4.11 -29.61 6.43
C SER A 79 -4.56 -28.26 7.01
N GLN A 80 -3.98 -27.15 6.55
CA GLN A 80 -4.37 -25.78 6.91
C GLN A 80 -5.36 -25.21 5.91
N LEU A 81 -5.23 -25.52 4.61
CA LEU A 81 -6.10 -25.05 3.52
C LEU A 81 -7.19 -26.07 3.17
N ASN A 82 -8.15 -26.22 4.07
CA ASN A 82 -9.34 -27.04 3.87
C ASN A 82 -10.62 -26.20 4.08
N ASN A 83 -11.78 -26.78 3.77
CA ASN A 83 -13.09 -26.14 3.87
C ASN A 83 -13.57 -25.85 5.31
N GLU A 84 -12.86 -26.32 6.34
CA GLU A 84 -13.13 -25.95 7.74
C GLU A 84 -12.40 -24.66 8.14
N ASN A 85 -11.28 -24.39 7.47
CA ASN A 85 -10.35 -23.32 7.84
C ASN A 85 -10.40 -22.13 6.87
N VAL A 86 -10.59 -22.39 5.57
CA VAL A 86 -10.65 -21.35 4.55
C VAL A 86 -11.80 -21.66 3.59
N ILE A 87 -12.66 -20.68 3.38
CA ILE A 87 -13.76 -20.75 2.43
C ILE A 87 -13.92 -19.41 1.73
N ALA A 88 -14.58 -19.41 0.57
CA ALA A 88 -15.09 -18.19 -0.03
C ALA A 88 -16.48 -18.39 -0.60
N TYR A 89 -17.17 -17.30 -0.91
CA TYR A 89 -18.50 -17.32 -1.48
C TYR A 89 -18.82 -15.97 -2.11
N TYR A 90 -19.74 -16.00 -3.08
CA TYR A 90 -20.26 -14.79 -3.68
C TYR A 90 -21.46 -14.25 -2.89
N SER A 91 -21.63 -12.94 -2.93
CA SER A 91 -22.82 -12.24 -2.45
C SER A 91 -23.37 -11.34 -3.54
N ASP A 92 -24.70 -11.19 -3.58
CA ASP A 92 -25.35 -10.26 -4.50
C ASP A 92 -25.26 -8.80 -4.01
N ALA A 93 -25.84 -7.87 -4.79
CA ALA A 93 -25.86 -6.44 -4.49
C ALA A 93 -26.56 -6.07 -3.17
N SER A 94 -27.36 -6.97 -2.57
CA SER A 94 -27.98 -6.78 -1.26
C SER A 94 -27.12 -7.34 -0.11
N GLY A 95 -25.99 -7.97 -0.45
CA GLY A 95 -25.12 -8.67 0.48
C GLY A 95 -25.60 -10.08 0.81
N ALA A 96 -26.64 -10.61 0.15
CA ALA A 96 -27.09 -11.98 0.40
C ALA A 96 -26.16 -12.99 -0.28
N ARG A 97 -25.75 -14.02 0.45
CA ARG A 97 -24.87 -15.08 -0.10
C ARG A 97 -25.60 -15.86 -1.20
N VAL A 98 -24.91 -16.06 -2.33
CA VAL A 98 -25.42 -16.80 -3.48
C VAL A 98 -24.45 -17.88 -3.95
N GLY A 99 -25.00 -18.96 -4.51
CA GLY A 99 -24.20 -20.10 -4.98
C GLY A 99 -23.67 -20.99 -3.85
N ASP A 100 -22.76 -21.90 -4.23
CA ASP A 100 -22.10 -22.83 -3.32
C ASP A 100 -20.83 -22.21 -2.71
N LEU A 101 -20.38 -22.76 -1.58
CA LEU A 101 -19.09 -22.40 -1.00
C LEU A 101 -17.94 -22.82 -1.94
N ILE A 102 -16.99 -21.92 -2.10
CA ILE A 102 -15.74 -22.12 -2.82
C ILE A 102 -14.69 -22.57 -1.80
N ALA A 103 -14.22 -23.81 -1.94
CA ALA A 103 -13.17 -24.35 -1.09
C ALA A 103 -11.79 -24.24 -1.78
N PRO A 104 -10.70 -24.09 -1.02
CA PRO A 104 -9.36 -24.19 -1.58
C PRO A 104 -9.12 -25.55 -2.24
N SER A 105 -8.35 -25.55 -3.33
CA SER A 105 -7.86 -26.75 -3.99
C SER A 105 -6.45 -26.53 -4.50
N ASN A 106 -5.58 -27.54 -4.43
CA ASN A 106 -4.17 -27.42 -4.81
C ASN A 106 -3.46 -26.21 -4.14
N LEU A 107 -3.72 -25.99 -2.85
CA LEU A 107 -3.18 -24.88 -2.03
C LEU A 107 -3.59 -23.47 -2.50
N LYS A 108 -4.68 -23.36 -3.27
CA LYS A 108 -5.19 -22.08 -3.79
C LYS A 108 -6.68 -21.97 -3.58
N LEU A 109 -7.16 -20.79 -3.27
CA LEU A 109 -8.56 -20.42 -3.40
C LEU A 109 -8.75 -19.78 -4.79
N SER A 110 -9.50 -20.47 -5.66
CA SER A 110 -9.71 -20.05 -7.05
C SER A 110 -11.16 -19.63 -7.29
N PHE A 111 -11.37 -18.45 -7.88
CA PHE A 111 -12.68 -17.95 -8.27
C PHE A 111 -12.59 -17.15 -9.58
N THR A 112 -13.73 -16.68 -10.09
CA THR A 112 -13.79 -15.97 -11.39
C THR A 112 -14.55 -14.67 -11.25
N LEU A 113 -14.05 -13.59 -11.86
CA LEU A 113 -14.71 -12.28 -11.85
C LEU A 113 -16.14 -12.33 -12.38
N GLU A 114 -16.36 -13.06 -13.48
CA GLU A 114 -17.69 -13.19 -14.09
C GLU A 114 -18.64 -14.07 -13.26
N GLY A 115 -18.12 -14.75 -12.24
CA GLY A 115 -18.93 -15.48 -11.26
C GLY A 115 -19.49 -14.59 -10.15
N ILE A 116 -18.90 -13.42 -9.94
CA ILE A 116 -19.40 -12.43 -8.98
C ILE A 116 -20.64 -11.76 -9.58
N PRO A 117 -21.79 -11.74 -8.88
CA PRO A 117 -22.98 -11.01 -9.31
C PRO A 117 -22.68 -9.54 -9.61
N ASP A 118 -23.47 -8.92 -10.48
CA ASP A 118 -23.37 -7.48 -10.72
C ASP A 118 -23.64 -6.71 -9.43
N ASP A 119 -22.81 -5.68 -9.19
CA ASP A 119 -22.74 -4.91 -7.94
C ASP A 119 -22.55 -5.78 -6.67
N GLY A 120 -22.12 -7.04 -6.86
CA GLY A 120 -21.92 -8.02 -5.82
C GLY A 120 -20.49 -8.08 -5.31
N PHE A 121 -20.24 -9.10 -4.49
CA PHE A 121 -19.02 -9.24 -3.73
C PHE A 121 -18.50 -10.67 -3.75
N ILE A 122 -17.18 -10.82 -3.55
CA ILE A 122 -16.55 -12.08 -3.15
C ILE A 122 -15.99 -11.89 -1.74
N THR A 123 -16.37 -12.79 -0.85
CA THR A 123 -15.82 -12.83 0.52
C THR A 123 -15.05 -14.11 0.68
N PHE A 124 -13.81 -14.03 1.16
CA PHE A 124 -13.12 -15.20 1.72
C PHE A 124 -12.99 -15.05 3.23
N GLN A 125 -13.06 -16.18 3.94
CA GLN A 125 -12.93 -16.23 5.38
C GLN A 125 -11.82 -17.18 5.79
N ILE A 126 -11.06 -16.77 6.80
CA ILE A 126 -10.02 -17.59 7.41
C ILE A 126 -10.41 -17.79 8.88
N ARG A 127 -10.63 -19.05 9.27
CA ARG A 127 -10.72 -19.43 10.67
C ARG A 127 -9.33 -19.52 11.24
N GLU A 128 -9.08 -18.88 12.36
CA GLU A 128 -7.76 -18.85 12.98
C GLU A 128 -7.46 -20.10 13.81
N ALA A 129 -6.19 -20.33 14.13
CA ALA A 129 -5.74 -21.57 14.78
C ALA A 129 -6.44 -21.87 16.11
N ASN A 130 -6.91 -20.85 16.83
CA ASN A 130 -7.62 -21.00 18.12
C ASN A 130 -9.10 -21.37 17.96
N ASN A 131 -9.63 -21.41 16.73
CA ASN A 131 -11.04 -21.69 16.39
C ASN A 131 -12.09 -20.74 17.00
N THR A 132 -11.65 -19.75 17.76
CA THR A 132 -12.46 -18.70 18.40
C THR A 132 -12.46 -17.42 17.59
N HIS A 133 -11.52 -17.24 16.67
CA HIS A 133 -11.41 -16.08 15.81
C HIS A 133 -11.58 -16.51 14.35
N PHE A 134 -12.27 -15.69 13.57
CA PHE A 134 -12.19 -15.79 12.11
C PHE A 134 -12.18 -14.40 11.49
N THR A 135 -11.46 -14.27 10.38
CA THR A 135 -11.43 -13.05 9.60
C THR A 135 -12.25 -13.23 8.33
N ALA A 136 -12.80 -12.14 7.82
CA ALA A 136 -13.50 -12.05 6.56
C ALA A 136 -12.88 -10.91 5.73
N ASN A 137 -12.50 -11.21 4.50
CA ASN A 137 -12.00 -10.24 3.53
C ASN A 137 -12.95 -10.23 2.35
N THR A 138 -13.60 -9.10 2.13
CA THR A 138 -14.63 -8.88 1.13
C THR A 138 -14.12 -7.89 0.09
N PHE A 139 -14.24 -8.26 -1.18
CA PHE A 139 -13.94 -7.37 -2.31
C PHE A 139 -15.21 -7.19 -3.12
N SER A 140 -15.56 -5.94 -3.41
CA SER A 140 -16.56 -5.65 -4.44
C SER A 140 -16.07 -6.14 -5.80
N LYS A 141 -17.01 -6.48 -6.69
CA LYS A 141 -16.69 -6.87 -8.06
C LYS A 141 -15.86 -5.80 -8.76
N GLU A 142 -16.30 -4.54 -8.66
CA GLU A 142 -15.66 -3.37 -9.26
C GLU A 142 -14.20 -3.22 -8.83
N TYR A 143 -13.93 -3.39 -7.52
CA TYR A 143 -12.57 -3.32 -6.99
C TYR A 143 -11.60 -4.33 -7.62
N LEU A 144 -12.09 -5.48 -8.08
CA LEU A 144 -11.29 -6.51 -8.73
C LEU A 144 -11.14 -6.31 -10.24
N GLU A 145 -11.82 -5.33 -10.85
CA GLU A 145 -11.79 -5.12 -12.30
C GLU A 145 -10.45 -4.61 -12.82
N ASP A 146 -9.60 -4.04 -11.96
CA ASP A 146 -8.23 -3.65 -12.32
C ASP A 146 -7.27 -4.83 -12.52
N LEU A 147 -7.72 -6.04 -12.13
CA LEU A 147 -7.05 -7.33 -12.29
C LEU A 147 -5.72 -7.48 -11.55
N THR A 148 -5.32 -6.52 -10.72
CA THR A 148 -4.01 -6.49 -10.06
C THR A 148 -3.88 -7.54 -8.96
N LEU A 149 -5.02 -7.93 -8.36
CA LEU A 149 -5.08 -8.98 -7.34
C LEU A 149 -5.22 -10.40 -7.93
N ARG A 150 -5.16 -10.60 -9.25
CA ARG A 150 -5.36 -11.93 -9.89
C ARG A 150 -4.55 -13.06 -9.26
N ASN A 151 -3.33 -12.76 -8.80
CA ASN A 151 -2.48 -13.71 -8.09
C ASN A 151 -1.93 -13.03 -6.83
N ALA A 152 -2.66 -13.12 -5.72
CA ALA A 152 -2.29 -12.52 -4.45
C ALA A 152 -2.00 -13.61 -3.40
N THR A 153 -1.09 -13.32 -2.48
CA THR A 153 -0.85 -14.16 -1.30
C THR A 153 -1.31 -13.39 -0.08
N PHE A 154 -2.14 -14.01 0.76
CA PHE A 154 -2.63 -13.43 2.01
C PHE A 154 -1.98 -14.13 3.20
N GLY A 155 -1.85 -13.40 4.30
CA GLY A 155 -1.46 -13.97 5.58
C GLY A 155 -2.56 -14.86 6.16
N MET A 156 -2.21 -15.72 7.10
CA MET A 156 -3.16 -16.41 7.96
C MET A 156 -2.57 -16.63 9.34
N ASN A 157 -3.34 -16.40 10.41
CA ASN A 157 -2.84 -16.61 11.78
C ASN A 157 -2.85 -18.10 12.14
N ARG A 158 -1.87 -18.82 11.61
CA ARG A 158 -1.65 -20.24 11.85
C ARG A 158 -0.18 -20.53 12.08
N GLU A 159 0.10 -21.70 12.62
CA GLU A 159 1.48 -22.14 12.84
C GLU A 159 2.24 -22.27 11.51
N ALA A 160 3.43 -21.71 11.46
CA ALA A 160 4.36 -21.87 10.34
C ALA A 160 4.97 -23.28 10.32
N VAL A 161 4.37 -24.18 9.55
CA VAL A 161 4.70 -25.62 9.54
C VAL A 161 5.49 -26.09 8.31
N SER A 162 5.74 -25.22 7.33
CA SER A 162 6.50 -25.54 6.12
C SER A 162 7.86 -24.83 6.08
N SER A 163 8.67 -25.12 5.06
CA SER A 163 9.80 -24.26 4.72
C SER A 163 9.30 -22.86 4.34
N CYS A 164 10.04 -21.82 4.71
CA CYS A 164 9.75 -20.45 4.32
C CYS A 164 9.79 -20.24 2.80
N ASN A 165 9.08 -19.21 2.35
CA ASN A 165 9.13 -18.71 1.00
C ASN A 165 10.56 -18.34 0.59
N LYS A 166 10.90 -18.68 -0.66
CA LYS A 166 12.13 -18.27 -1.34
C LYS A 166 11.75 -17.29 -2.43
N GLY A 167 12.49 -16.20 -2.50
CA GLY A 167 12.15 -15.09 -3.38
C GLY A 167 13.16 -13.97 -3.24
N GLU A 168 12.68 -12.76 -3.51
CA GLU A 168 13.49 -11.55 -3.59
C GLU A 168 13.80 -10.98 -2.22
N ASN A 169 15.08 -10.68 -1.99
CA ASN A 169 15.59 -9.98 -0.81
C ASN A 169 16.49 -8.84 -1.29
N TYR A 170 16.55 -7.74 -0.53
CA TYR A 170 17.59 -6.76 -0.74
C TYR A 170 18.97 -7.35 -0.45
N ASN A 171 19.95 -6.86 -1.21
CA ASN A 171 21.36 -7.06 -0.92
C ASN A 171 21.99 -5.72 -0.55
N SER A 172 23.14 -5.76 0.13
CA SER A 172 23.98 -4.58 0.33
C SER A 172 25.21 -4.65 -0.55
N THR A 173 25.69 -3.48 -0.94
CA THR A 173 26.97 -3.32 -1.61
C THR A 173 27.62 -2.02 -1.15
N THR A 174 28.94 -1.99 -1.07
CA THR A 174 29.68 -0.77 -0.74
C THR A 174 30.12 -0.09 -2.02
N ARG A 175 29.82 1.21 -2.14
CA ARG A 175 30.45 2.02 -3.18
C ARG A 175 31.78 2.52 -2.78
N ASN A 176 32.61 2.62 -3.80
CA ASN A 176 33.84 3.36 -3.76
C ASN A 176 33.78 4.42 -4.85
N ASP A 177 34.47 5.54 -4.65
CA ASP A 177 34.68 6.59 -5.66
C ASP A 177 33.44 7.44 -6.03
N LEU A 178 32.62 7.79 -5.04
CA LEU A 178 31.54 8.75 -5.22
C LEU A 178 32.12 10.16 -5.27
N SER A 179 32.12 10.77 -6.46
CA SER A 179 32.58 12.13 -6.69
C SER A 179 31.61 12.91 -7.58
N TYR A 180 31.39 14.17 -7.21
CA TYR A 180 30.57 15.14 -7.90
C TYR A 180 31.38 16.40 -8.21
N SER A 181 30.83 17.29 -9.03
CA SER A 181 31.44 18.59 -9.36
C SER A 181 30.50 19.69 -8.90
N ALA A 182 30.97 20.54 -7.98
CA ALA A 182 30.18 21.64 -7.47
C ALA A 182 30.05 22.74 -8.53
N VAL A 183 28.82 23.19 -8.78
CA VAL A 183 28.54 24.25 -9.76
C VAL A 183 28.41 25.63 -9.13
N VAL A 184 28.20 25.68 -7.81
CA VAL A 184 28.14 26.92 -7.02
C VAL A 184 29.02 26.83 -5.78
N SER A 185 29.58 27.98 -5.38
CA SER A 185 30.39 28.12 -4.16
C SER A 185 29.52 28.47 -2.94
N GLU A 186 30.11 28.38 -1.73
CA GLU A 186 29.54 28.88 -0.46
C GLU A 186 28.34 28.11 0.14
N GLY A 187 28.30 26.79 0.02
CA GLY A 187 27.40 25.93 0.81
C GLY A 187 28.08 25.32 2.03
N GLY A 188 27.30 24.60 2.85
CA GLY A 188 27.78 23.79 3.98
C GLY A 188 28.43 22.48 3.53
N ASN A 189 28.35 21.47 4.38
CA ASN A 189 28.80 20.13 4.03
C ASN A 189 27.90 19.51 2.94
N TYR A 190 28.49 18.62 2.14
CA TYR A 190 27.77 17.75 1.23
C TYR A 190 27.25 16.55 2.02
N ILE A 191 25.97 16.24 1.83
CA ILE A 191 25.29 15.11 2.47
C ILE A 191 25.09 14.06 1.38
N PHE A 192 25.77 12.93 1.49
CA PHE A 192 25.65 11.78 0.60
C PHE A 192 24.68 10.79 1.22
N GLN A 193 23.67 10.37 0.48
CA GLN A 193 22.58 9.53 0.98
C GLN A 193 22.30 8.36 0.05
N SER A 194 22.08 7.21 0.67
CA SER A 194 21.53 5.98 0.10
C SER A 194 20.38 5.48 0.98
N GLN A 195 19.71 4.40 0.61
CA GLN A 195 18.72 3.73 1.45
C GLN A 195 19.31 3.05 2.70
N LEU A 196 20.64 2.95 2.82
CA LEU A 196 21.34 2.26 3.92
C LEU A 196 22.25 3.17 4.73
N ALA A 197 22.70 4.29 4.18
CA ALA A 197 23.69 5.14 4.82
C ALA A 197 23.52 6.61 4.42
N GLU A 198 23.88 7.49 5.36
CA GLU A 198 23.98 8.93 5.16
C GLU A 198 25.31 9.42 5.74
N GLU A 199 26.03 10.24 4.99
CA GLU A 199 27.35 10.77 5.39
C GLU A 199 27.47 12.25 5.04
N SER A 200 27.96 13.06 5.99
CA SER A 200 28.15 14.51 5.83
C SER A 200 29.64 14.86 5.79
N VAL A 201 30.12 15.38 4.66
CA VAL A 201 31.53 15.69 4.43
C VAL A 201 31.74 17.09 3.84
N PRO A 202 32.87 17.77 4.12
CA PRO A 202 33.14 19.11 3.57
C PRO A 202 33.58 19.08 2.08
N THR A 203 33.77 17.90 1.50
CA THR A 203 34.28 17.69 0.14
C THR A 203 33.19 17.14 -0.79
N TYR A 204 33.26 17.45 -2.07
CA TYR A 204 32.34 16.94 -3.11
C TYR A 204 32.61 15.47 -3.51
N SER A 205 33.31 14.73 -2.65
CA SER A 205 33.62 13.31 -2.82
C SER A 205 33.71 12.62 -1.48
N ILE A 206 33.38 11.32 -1.48
CA ILE A 206 33.54 10.41 -0.35
C ILE A 206 34.19 9.10 -0.83
N ASP A 207 35.01 8.51 0.03
CA ASP A 207 35.74 7.28 -0.27
C ASP A 207 34.79 6.11 -0.48
N SER A 208 33.80 5.95 0.42
CA SER A 208 32.81 4.89 0.31
C SER A 208 31.46 5.22 0.93
N LEU A 209 30.39 4.59 0.41
CA LEU A 209 29.05 4.64 0.98
C LEU A 209 28.34 3.31 0.73
N ASP A 210 27.74 2.72 1.76
CA ASP A 210 26.94 1.50 1.60
C ASP A 210 25.61 1.83 0.91
N ALA A 211 25.13 0.92 0.07
CA ALA A 211 23.89 1.09 -0.65
C ALA A 211 23.15 -0.24 -0.88
N ARG A 212 21.85 -0.11 -1.10
CA ARG A 212 20.90 -1.18 -1.33
C ARG A 212 20.91 -1.60 -2.79
N THR A 213 20.92 -2.91 -3.02
CA THR A 213 20.85 -3.50 -4.35
C THR A 213 19.63 -4.40 -4.46
N LEU A 214 18.87 -4.23 -5.54
CA LEU A 214 17.74 -5.08 -5.88
C LEU A 214 18.21 -6.49 -6.26
N PRO A 215 17.34 -7.51 -6.14
CA PRO A 215 17.66 -8.90 -6.49
C PRO A 215 18.17 -9.09 -7.93
N ASN A 216 17.74 -8.24 -8.86
CA ASN A 216 18.18 -8.27 -10.27
C ASN A 216 19.59 -7.67 -10.49
N GLY A 217 20.26 -7.23 -9.42
CA GLY A 217 21.58 -6.60 -9.47
C GLY A 217 21.55 -5.09 -9.75
N THR A 218 20.36 -4.49 -9.88
CA THR A 218 20.22 -3.03 -10.00
C THR A 218 20.52 -2.41 -8.66
N THR A 219 21.63 -1.68 -8.58
CA THR A 219 21.92 -0.92 -7.37
C THR A 219 21.17 0.40 -7.37
N GLU A 220 20.75 0.83 -6.18
CA GLU A 220 20.12 2.13 -5.98
C GLU A 220 21.00 3.29 -6.48
N SER A 221 20.40 4.45 -6.72
CA SER A 221 21.16 5.67 -6.97
C SER A 221 21.74 6.23 -5.67
N THR A 222 22.69 7.15 -5.76
CA THR A 222 23.11 7.93 -4.60
C THR A 222 22.67 9.36 -4.81
N ILE A 223 22.07 9.97 -3.79
CA ILE A 223 21.77 11.39 -3.78
C ILE A 223 22.88 12.12 -3.04
N VAL A 224 23.25 13.29 -3.56
CA VAL A 224 24.05 14.26 -2.82
C VAL A 224 23.30 15.57 -2.74
N THR A 225 23.24 16.15 -1.55
CA THR A 225 22.65 17.48 -1.32
C THR A 225 23.68 18.37 -0.64
N GLN A 226 23.53 19.68 -0.83
CA GLN A 226 24.28 20.67 -0.05
C GLN A 226 23.33 21.83 0.28
N PHE A 227 23.35 22.24 1.54
CA PHE A 227 22.50 23.33 2.04
C PHE A 227 23.31 24.61 2.28
N LYS A 228 22.63 25.77 2.20
CA LYS A 228 23.15 27.07 2.63
C LYS A 228 22.14 27.71 3.58
N GLY A 229 22.39 27.58 4.88
CA GLY A 229 21.33 27.79 5.88
C GLY A 229 20.26 26.71 5.71
N ASP A 230 19.00 27.10 5.70
CA ASP A 230 17.85 26.18 5.60
C ASP A 230 17.40 25.90 4.15
N TYR A 231 18.17 26.33 3.16
CA TYR A 231 17.83 26.20 1.74
C TYR A 231 18.74 25.20 1.04
N LEU A 232 18.14 24.30 0.28
CA LEU A 232 18.87 23.43 -0.64
C LEU A 232 19.58 24.30 -1.67
N HIS A 233 20.90 24.24 -1.68
CA HIS A 233 21.78 25.11 -2.48
C HIS A 233 22.17 24.45 -3.80
N GLN A 234 22.43 23.15 -3.75
CA GLN A 234 22.65 22.30 -4.91
C GLN A 234 22.36 20.84 -4.56
N TYR A 235 22.04 20.03 -5.58
CA TYR A 235 21.82 18.59 -5.44
C TYR A 235 22.34 17.84 -6.66
N GLY A 236 22.45 16.52 -6.54
CA GLY A 236 22.72 15.64 -7.66
C GLY A 236 22.24 14.23 -7.37
N VAL A 237 21.75 13.56 -8.41
CA VAL A 237 21.34 12.15 -8.35
C VAL A 237 22.23 11.37 -9.30
N ARG A 238 22.99 10.41 -8.78
CA ARG A 238 23.92 9.60 -9.59
C ARG A 238 23.44 8.16 -9.68
N ASP A 239 23.02 7.77 -10.89
CA ASP A 239 22.97 6.36 -11.28
C ASP A 239 24.39 5.80 -11.41
N TRP A 240 24.53 4.55 -11.02
CA TRP A 240 25.76 3.80 -10.84
C TRP A 240 26.38 3.34 -12.14
N ASN A 241 25.62 3.40 -13.24
CA ASN A 241 26.09 3.13 -14.60
C ASN A 241 26.97 4.26 -15.17
N ASN A 242 27.03 5.42 -14.52
CA ASN A 242 27.79 6.57 -14.99
C ASN A 242 29.16 6.67 -14.29
N ALA A 243 30.24 6.40 -15.04
CA ALA A 243 31.61 6.47 -14.54
C ALA A 243 32.17 7.91 -14.44
N ASN A 244 31.52 8.89 -15.07
CA ASN A 244 31.99 10.26 -15.06
C ASN A 244 31.56 11.01 -13.78
N THR A 245 32.34 12.00 -13.37
CA THR A 245 31.94 12.99 -12.37
C THR A 245 30.66 13.68 -12.86
N LEU A 246 29.65 13.72 -12.01
CA LEU A 246 28.38 14.39 -12.29
C LEU A 246 28.45 15.83 -11.76
N ASP A 247 28.15 16.81 -12.63
CA ASP A 247 27.92 18.18 -12.18
C ASP A 247 26.66 18.24 -11.33
N LEU A 248 26.75 18.88 -10.16
CA LEU A 248 25.59 19.17 -9.35
C LEU A 248 24.68 20.17 -10.07
N VAL A 249 23.40 20.12 -9.74
CA VAL A 249 22.41 21.09 -10.21
C VAL A 249 22.31 22.18 -9.15
N SER A 250 22.49 23.43 -9.57
CA SER A 250 22.33 24.58 -8.69
C SER A 250 20.86 24.90 -8.48
N MET A 251 20.49 25.22 -7.23
CA MET A 251 19.18 25.79 -6.89
C MET A 251 19.22 27.31 -6.75
N ALA A 252 20.38 27.94 -6.99
CA ALA A 252 20.61 29.33 -6.64
C ALA A 252 19.73 30.28 -7.47
N GLY A 253 18.77 30.93 -6.79
CA GLY A 253 17.86 31.92 -7.39
C GLY A 253 16.47 31.38 -7.70
N ASN A 254 16.27 30.06 -7.63
CA ASN A 254 14.99 29.41 -7.89
C ASN A 254 14.30 29.11 -6.57
N LYS A 255 13.16 29.77 -6.37
CA LYS A 255 12.32 29.61 -5.19
C LYS A 255 10.87 29.48 -5.60
N ALA A 256 10.20 28.49 -5.04
CA ALA A 256 8.76 28.36 -5.10
C ALA A 256 8.19 28.74 -3.74
N GLN A 257 7.12 29.54 -3.75
CA GLN A 257 6.44 29.93 -2.54
C GLN A 257 5.58 28.76 -2.05
N LEU A 258 5.84 28.29 -0.84
CA LEU A 258 5.00 27.31 -0.15
C LEU A 258 3.67 27.98 0.20
N THR A 259 2.59 27.52 -0.41
CA THR A 259 1.23 28.00 -0.14
C THR A 259 0.43 26.94 0.59
N HIS A 260 -0.35 27.37 1.57
CA HIS A 260 -1.23 26.53 2.37
C HIS A 260 -2.66 27.05 2.29
N THR A 261 -3.63 26.16 2.08
CA THR A 261 -5.04 26.41 2.39
C THR A 261 -5.32 25.95 3.82
N ASN A 262 -6.09 26.71 4.59
CA ASN A 262 -6.34 26.46 6.02
C ASN A 262 -7.34 25.31 6.24
N ASP A 263 -7.24 24.23 5.49
CA ASP A 263 -8.20 23.12 5.56
C ASP A 263 -7.86 22.16 6.69
N PHE A 264 -6.59 22.06 7.10
CA PHE A 264 -6.10 21.30 8.25
C PHE A 264 -4.76 21.84 8.77
N ASP A 265 -4.41 21.51 10.01
CA ASP A 265 -3.15 21.91 10.65
C ASP A 265 -2.04 20.88 10.42
N TYR A 266 -0.83 21.35 10.10
CA TYR A 266 0.38 20.55 9.94
C TYR A 266 1.65 21.32 10.32
N SER A 267 2.66 20.62 10.82
CA SER A 267 3.90 21.22 11.35
C SER A 267 5.01 21.32 10.31
N SER A 268 5.05 20.41 9.35
CA SER A 268 6.07 20.39 8.30
C SER A 268 5.60 19.70 7.01
N VAL A 269 6.33 19.96 5.93
CA VAL A 269 6.23 19.30 4.63
C VAL A 269 7.50 18.54 4.36
N GLU A 270 7.39 17.27 3.99
CA GLU A 270 8.52 16.46 3.54
C GLU A 270 8.66 16.58 2.03
N ILE A 271 9.87 16.89 1.55
CA ILE A 271 10.19 16.87 0.12
C ILE A 271 11.05 15.65 -0.16
N LYS A 272 10.62 14.85 -1.14
CA LYS A 272 11.28 13.61 -1.50
C LYS A 272 11.63 13.59 -2.98
N VAL A 273 12.69 12.87 -3.31
CA VAL A 273 13.13 12.62 -4.69
C VAL A 273 13.15 11.13 -4.97
N SER A 274 12.50 10.73 -6.05
CA SER A 274 12.45 9.35 -6.52
C SER A 274 13.28 9.17 -7.80
N GLN A 275 14.12 8.14 -7.83
CA GLN A 275 14.90 7.75 -9.01
C GLN A 275 14.82 6.22 -9.18
N GLY A 276 14.17 5.78 -10.26
CA GLY A 276 13.90 4.36 -10.48
C GLY A 276 12.96 3.80 -9.41
N GLU A 277 13.40 2.75 -8.71
CA GLU A 277 12.63 2.07 -7.65
C GLU A 277 13.05 2.52 -6.23
N PHE A 278 13.64 3.71 -6.08
CA PHE A 278 14.12 4.23 -4.81
C PHE A 278 13.67 5.69 -4.60
N SER A 279 13.47 6.07 -3.33
CA SER A 279 13.05 7.42 -2.93
C SER A 279 13.86 7.90 -1.72
N TYR A 280 14.18 9.18 -1.71
CA TYR A 280 15.08 9.79 -0.75
C TYR A 280 14.45 11.06 -0.17
N ASP A 281 14.46 11.18 1.16
CA ASP A 281 14.06 12.40 1.83
C ASP A 281 15.14 13.47 1.60
N ILE A 282 14.75 14.58 0.98
CA ILE A 282 15.67 15.67 0.66
C ILE A 282 15.68 16.70 1.77
N VAL A 283 14.49 17.14 2.19
CA VAL A 283 14.36 18.17 3.22
C VAL A 283 12.97 18.12 3.84
N THR A 284 12.91 18.39 5.15
CA THR A 284 11.67 18.67 5.88
C THR A 284 11.57 20.17 6.09
N ILE A 285 10.52 20.78 5.54
CA ILE A 285 10.29 22.22 5.55
C ILE A 285 9.25 22.54 6.63
N PRO A 286 9.57 23.34 7.66
CA PRO A 286 8.57 23.77 8.64
C PRO A 286 7.43 24.54 7.98
N SER A 287 6.19 24.37 8.43
CA SER A 287 5.02 25.08 7.88
C SER A 287 5.12 26.61 8.03
N THR A 288 5.95 27.09 8.97
CA THR A 288 6.26 28.52 9.14
C THR A 288 7.22 29.10 8.09
N GLN A 289 7.87 28.26 7.28
CA GLN A 289 8.78 28.71 6.23
C GLN A 289 8.01 29.03 4.95
N ALA A 290 8.31 30.17 4.33
CA ALA A 290 7.53 30.67 3.20
C ALA A 290 7.94 30.10 1.83
N ASP A 291 9.19 29.65 1.66
CA ASP A 291 9.73 29.27 0.35
C ASP A 291 10.54 27.96 0.40
N PHE A 292 10.53 27.23 -0.72
CA PHE A 292 11.36 26.07 -1.04
C PHE A 292 12.28 26.36 -2.23
N THR A 293 13.52 25.86 -2.22
CA THR A 293 14.45 25.97 -3.36
C THR A 293 14.41 24.73 -4.24
N HIS A 294 14.34 24.92 -5.55
CA HIS A 294 14.15 23.86 -6.54
C HIS A 294 15.01 24.10 -7.79
N PRO A 295 15.25 23.09 -8.64
CA PRO A 295 15.91 23.30 -9.93
C PRO A 295 14.94 23.89 -10.96
N ASP A 296 15.45 24.42 -12.09
CA ASP A 296 14.59 24.88 -13.19
C ASP A 296 13.68 23.73 -13.69
N THR A 297 14.32 22.60 -13.98
CA THR A 297 13.67 21.37 -14.41
C THR A 297 14.37 20.19 -13.75
N PRO A 298 13.65 19.20 -13.20
CA PRO A 298 14.25 17.92 -12.81
C PRO A 298 14.98 17.29 -13.99
N SER A 299 16.02 16.51 -13.72
CA SER A 299 16.78 15.85 -14.78
C SER A 299 16.08 14.57 -15.22
N THR A 300 16.12 13.54 -14.39
CA THR A 300 15.48 12.22 -14.65
C THR A 300 14.66 11.72 -13.47
N GLU A 301 14.82 12.37 -12.33
CA GLU A 301 14.18 12.07 -11.07
C GLU A 301 12.80 12.74 -10.96
N SER A 302 11.95 12.18 -10.11
CA SER A 302 10.64 12.76 -9.77
C SER A 302 10.70 13.39 -8.39
N TRP A 303 10.05 14.54 -8.23
CA TRP A 303 9.98 15.26 -6.96
C TRP A 303 8.55 15.21 -6.43
N SER A 304 8.40 14.91 -5.14
CA SER A 304 7.11 14.91 -4.45
C SER A 304 7.19 15.66 -3.13
N LEU A 305 6.04 16.14 -2.68
CA LEU A 305 5.82 16.58 -1.31
C LEU A 305 4.87 15.61 -0.62
N SER A 306 5.09 15.39 0.67
CA SER A 306 4.19 14.65 1.57
C SER A 306 3.88 15.52 2.80
N VAL A 307 2.63 15.49 3.25
CA VAL A 307 2.16 16.24 4.43
C VAL A 307 1.16 15.39 5.20
N GLU A 308 1.40 15.25 6.51
CA GLU A 308 0.46 14.64 7.43
C GLU A 308 -0.13 15.69 8.38
N SER A 309 -1.40 15.53 8.77
CA SER A 309 -2.04 16.40 9.75
C SER A 309 -1.45 16.21 11.15
N ASP A 310 -1.17 17.32 11.84
CA ASP A 310 -0.72 17.28 13.26
C ASP A 310 -1.83 16.80 14.20
N THR A 311 -3.09 17.14 13.88
CA THR A 311 -4.27 16.75 14.65
C THR A 311 -5.40 16.30 13.74
N PRO A 312 -6.15 15.24 14.12
CA PRO A 312 -7.26 14.77 13.31
C PRO A 312 -8.36 15.82 13.11
N LEU A 313 -8.78 16.05 11.87
CA LEU A 313 -9.90 16.92 11.53
C LEU A 313 -11.21 16.13 11.59
N ASN A 314 -12.14 16.49 12.49
CA ASN A 314 -13.36 15.71 12.76
C ASN A 314 -13.07 14.23 13.12
N GLY A 315 -11.89 13.95 13.67
CA GLY A 315 -11.41 12.60 13.98
C GLY A 315 -10.69 11.90 12.83
N TRP A 316 -10.55 12.52 11.66
CA TRP A 316 -9.83 11.97 10.51
C TRP A 316 -8.37 12.41 10.49
N ASN A 317 -7.45 11.46 10.42
CA ASN A 317 -6.07 11.72 10.01
C ASN A 317 -6.04 12.01 8.51
N ILE A 318 -5.17 12.91 8.10
CA ILE A 318 -5.02 13.37 6.72
C ILE A 318 -3.57 13.17 6.30
N ASP A 319 -3.34 12.44 5.21
CA ASP A 319 -2.06 12.33 4.51
C ASP A 319 -2.25 12.79 3.06
N VAL A 320 -1.43 13.75 2.64
CA VAL A 320 -1.44 14.33 1.30
C VAL A 320 -0.09 14.11 0.65
N ASN A 321 -0.09 13.51 -0.54
CA ASN A 321 1.10 13.44 -1.38
C ASN A 321 0.84 14.04 -2.75
N LYS A 322 1.81 14.80 -3.25
CA LYS A 322 1.70 15.52 -4.52
C LYS A 322 3.01 15.58 -5.27
N LYS A 323 2.95 15.38 -6.59
CA LYS A 323 4.04 15.66 -7.53
C LYS A 323 4.34 17.16 -7.55
N LEU A 324 5.60 17.50 -7.36
CA LEU A 324 6.03 18.90 -7.33
C LEU A 324 6.27 19.51 -8.69
N TYR A 325 6.61 18.71 -9.70
CA TYR A 325 6.92 19.21 -11.03
C TYR A 325 6.05 18.52 -12.08
N VAL A 326 5.13 19.27 -12.67
CA VAL A 326 4.16 18.79 -13.66
C VAL A 326 4.09 19.79 -14.80
N GLU A 327 4.18 19.30 -16.03
CA GLU A 327 4.03 20.11 -17.26
C GLU A 327 4.91 21.37 -17.35
N GLY A 328 6.09 21.37 -16.73
CA GLY A 328 7.01 22.51 -16.77
C GLY A 328 6.83 23.53 -15.65
N ALA A 329 5.98 23.24 -14.66
CA ALA A 329 5.73 24.11 -13.52
C ALA A 329 6.02 23.40 -12.20
N TRP A 330 6.56 24.17 -11.23
CA TRP A 330 6.67 23.76 -9.84
C TRP A 330 5.41 24.13 -9.07
N ASP A 331 4.81 23.16 -8.39
CA ASP A 331 3.66 23.33 -7.53
C ASP A 331 3.95 22.74 -6.15
N VAL A 332 4.27 23.65 -5.22
CA VAL A 332 4.52 23.35 -3.80
C VAL A 332 3.33 23.75 -2.94
N SER A 333 2.10 23.78 -3.49
CA SER A 333 0.92 24.11 -2.70
C SER A 333 0.42 22.89 -1.92
N VAL A 334 0.24 23.06 -0.61
CA VAL A 334 -0.49 22.16 0.27
C VAL A 334 -1.96 22.60 0.23
N ALA A 335 -2.68 22.08 -0.76
CA ALA A 335 -4.12 22.30 -0.93
C ALA A 335 -4.77 20.97 -1.34
N THR A 336 -5.87 20.64 -0.68
CA THR A 336 -6.59 19.37 -0.91
C THR A 336 -7.86 19.56 -1.72
N ASP A 337 -8.30 20.79 -1.96
CA ASP A 337 -9.54 21.13 -2.67
C ASP A 337 -9.61 20.58 -4.10
N SER A 338 -8.45 20.36 -4.73
CA SER A 338 -8.37 19.67 -6.02
C SER A 338 -8.63 18.15 -5.96
N LEU A 339 -8.60 17.57 -4.76
CA LEU A 339 -8.83 16.15 -4.51
C LEU A 339 -10.16 15.93 -3.77
N PHE A 340 -10.38 16.64 -2.66
CA PHE A 340 -11.59 16.52 -1.84
C PHE A 340 -11.78 17.74 -0.92
N ASP A 341 -13.03 18.17 -0.73
CA ASP A 341 -13.37 19.23 0.22
C ASP A 341 -13.41 18.68 1.66
N LEU A 342 -12.35 18.93 2.41
CA LEU A 342 -12.21 18.47 3.80
C LEU A 342 -13.28 19.05 4.75
N ASN A 343 -13.97 20.15 4.39
CA ASN A 343 -15.08 20.66 5.20
C ASN A 343 -16.30 19.72 5.18
N SER A 344 -16.37 18.83 4.20
CA SER A 344 -17.42 17.81 4.07
C SER A 344 -17.12 16.51 4.82
N LEU A 345 -15.98 16.43 5.52
CA LEU A 345 -15.59 15.22 6.25
C LEU A 345 -16.63 14.82 7.32
N PRO A 346 -17.05 13.55 7.35
CA PRO A 346 -18.00 13.04 8.33
C PRO A 346 -17.52 13.23 9.77
N ALA A 347 -18.31 13.94 10.58
CA ALA A 347 -18.07 14.06 12.02
C ALA A 347 -18.67 12.88 12.81
N ASN A 348 -19.78 12.34 12.34
CA ASN A 348 -20.51 11.26 13.01
C ASN A 348 -19.92 9.90 12.69
N PHE A 349 -20.29 8.89 13.50
CA PHE A 349 -20.02 7.50 13.19
C PHE A 349 -20.96 6.98 12.09
N PRO A 350 -20.53 5.98 11.30
CA PRO A 350 -21.38 5.32 10.32
C PRO A 350 -22.69 4.80 10.93
N THR A 351 -23.74 4.73 10.11
CA THR A 351 -25.04 4.17 10.53
C THR A 351 -25.43 2.96 9.68
N LEU A 352 -25.96 1.92 10.33
CA LEU A 352 -26.35 0.68 9.64
C LEU A 352 -27.87 0.60 9.50
N SER A 353 -28.35 0.46 8.26
CA SER A 353 -29.76 0.22 7.94
C SER A 353 -29.90 -1.06 7.11
N GLY A 354 -30.28 -2.15 7.77
CA GLY A 354 -30.21 -3.48 7.14
C GLY A 354 -28.76 -3.88 6.96
N ASN A 355 -28.35 -4.15 5.72
CA ASN A 355 -26.95 -4.42 5.38
C ASN A 355 -26.20 -3.18 4.86
N ASN A 356 -26.87 -2.04 4.73
CA ASN A 356 -26.27 -0.82 4.17
C ASN A 356 -25.65 0.00 5.29
N LEU A 357 -24.32 0.09 5.30
CA LEU A 357 -23.55 0.94 6.18
C LEU A 357 -23.34 2.30 5.49
N ASP A 358 -24.10 3.30 5.92
CA ASP A 358 -23.96 4.68 5.49
C ASP A 358 -22.75 5.30 6.18
N LEU A 359 -21.78 5.74 5.40
CA LEU A 359 -20.52 6.30 5.86
C LEU A 359 -20.57 7.83 5.98
N ASP A 360 -21.71 8.45 5.64
CA ASP A 360 -21.95 9.90 5.70
C ASP A 360 -21.00 10.73 4.80
N PHE A 361 -20.29 10.08 3.87
CA PHE A 361 -19.51 10.73 2.84
C PHE A 361 -20.41 11.31 1.73
N SER A 362 -19.89 12.34 1.06
CA SER A 362 -20.53 12.96 -0.10
C SER A 362 -19.54 13.08 -1.25
N PHE A 363 -19.18 11.95 -1.86
CA PHE A 363 -18.43 11.96 -3.11
C PHE A 363 -19.32 12.45 -4.25
N THR A 364 -18.81 13.37 -5.06
CA THR A 364 -19.49 13.96 -6.22
C THR A 364 -18.87 13.48 -7.52
N ASP A 365 -17.58 13.76 -7.71
CA ASP A 365 -16.81 13.45 -8.92
C ASP A 365 -15.46 12.76 -8.56
N GLU A 366 -15.20 12.55 -7.27
CA GLU A 366 -13.97 11.93 -6.78
C GLU A 366 -13.89 10.46 -7.18
N VAL A 367 -12.66 10.03 -7.48
CA VAL A 367 -12.32 8.63 -7.77
C VAL A 367 -11.30 8.15 -6.75
N GLY A 368 -11.31 6.84 -6.50
CA GLY A 368 -10.44 6.28 -5.49
C GLY A 368 -10.89 4.94 -4.96
N LYS A 369 -10.37 4.60 -3.78
CA LYS A 369 -10.51 3.30 -3.14
C LYS A 369 -10.81 3.47 -1.66
N MET A 370 -11.55 2.53 -1.10
CA MET A 370 -11.97 2.58 0.28
C MET A 370 -11.80 1.22 0.94
N ARG A 371 -11.40 1.25 2.22
CA ARG A 371 -11.42 0.12 3.13
C ARG A 371 -12.29 0.47 4.33
N VAL A 372 -13.22 -0.43 4.66
CA VAL A 372 -13.95 -0.41 5.94
C VAL A 372 -13.60 -1.68 6.69
N ALA A 373 -13.09 -1.54 7.91
CA ALA A 373 -12.72 -2.65 8.76
C ALA A 373 -13.39 -2.54 10.13
N TYR A 374 -13.91 -3.64 10.64
CA TYR A 374 -14.51 -3.66 11.97
C TYR A 374 -14.28 -4.99 12.68
N THR A 375 -14.38 -4.95 14.00
CA THR A 375 -14.28 -6.12 14.86
C THR A 375 -15.54 -6.27 15.72
N THR A 376 -16.06 -7.48 15.83
CA THR A 376 -17.17 -7.84 16.72
C THR A 376 -16.78 -9.01 17.63
N GLU A 377 -17.37 -9.07 18.82
CA GLU A 377 -17.05 -10.08 19.82
C GLU A 377 -18.30 -10.63 20.52
N SER A 378 -18.29 -11.94 20.79
CA SER A 378 -19.28 -12.63 21.61
C SER A 378 -18.56 -13.36 22.73
N LEU A 379 -19.02 -13.18 23.98
CA LEU A 379 -18.52 -13.94 25.13
C LEU A 379 -19.44 -15.12 25.49
N ASN A 380 -20.50 -15.34 24.69
CA ASN A 380 -21.43 -16.41 24.93
C ASN A 380 -20.78 -17.78 24.72
N SER A 381 -20.69 -18.57 25.80
CA SER A 381 -20.07 -19.91 25.79
C SER A 381 -18.56 -19.94 25.47
N GLY A 382 -17.88 -18.79 25.61
CA GLY A 382 -16.47 -18.62 25.29
C GLY A 382 -16.26 -17.36 24.46
N LEU A 383 -15.00 -16.97 24.27
CA LEU A 383 -14.66 -15.88 23.35
C LEU A 383 -14.88 -16.33 21.91
N HIS A 384 -15.62 -15.53 21.16
CA HIS A 384 -15.75 -15.58 19.71
C HIS A 384 -15.47 -14.18 19.17
N LYS A 385 -14.63 -14.08 18.13
CA LYS A 385 -14.24 -12.81 17.53
C LYS A 385 -14.31 -12.90 16.02
N LEU A 386 -14.83 -11.84 15.40
CA LEU A 386 -14.85 -11.65 13.96
C LEU A 386 -14.16 -10.33 13.63
N THR A 387 -13.23 -10.37 12.68
CA THR A 387 -12.72 -9.16 12.01
C THR A 387 -13.19 -9.20 10.55
N HIS A 388 -13.86 -8.15 10.08
CA HIS A 388 -14.32 -8.07 8.69
C HIS A 388 -13.75 -6.84 8.02
N LYS A 389 -13.17 -7.03 6.83
CA LYS A 389 -12.51 -6.03 6.02
C LYS A 389 -13.20 -5.99 4.66
N LEU A 390 -13.66 -4.82 4.25
CA LEU A 390 -14.38 -4.58 3.02
C LEU A 390 -13.56 -3.63 2.16
N PHE A 391 -13.25 -4.04 0.93
CA PHE A 391 -12.50 -3.28 -0.05
C PHE A 391 -13.40 -2.93 -1.24
N THR A 392 -13.59 -1.64 -1.47
CA THR A 392 -14.48 -1.10 -2.50
C THR A 392 -13.85 0.09 -3.20
N HIS A 393 -14.47 0.54 -4.28
CA HIS A 393 -14.27 1.91 -4.76
C HIS A 393 -14.89 2.91 -3.77
N LEU A 394 -14.71 4.21 -4.03
CA LEU A 394 -15.35 5.26 -3.24
C LEU A 394 -16.87 5.13 -3.32
N GLU A 395 -17.50 4.90 -2.18
CA GLU A 395 -18.93 4.76 -2.04
C GLU A 395 -19.38 5.49 -0.77
N ASN A 396 -20.51 6.20 -0.85
CA ASN A 396 -21.08 6.85 0.33
C ASN A 396 -21.75 5.81 1.26
N THR A 397 -22.10 4.65 0.70
CA THR A 397 -22.74 3.55 1.42
C THR A 397 -22.13 2.24 1.00
N VAL A 398 -21.66 1.45 1.97
CA VAL A 398 -21.09 0.12 1.72
C VAL A 398 -22.08 -0.95 2.18
N VAL A 399 -22.30 -1.95 1.33
CA VAL A 399 -23.09 -3.14 1.70
C VAL A 399 -22.20 -4.08 2.50
N VAL A 400 -22.62 -4.42 3.72
CA VAL A 400 -21.97 -5.42 4.58
C VAL A 400 -22.56 -6.80 4.26
N PRO A 401 -21.84 -7.71 3.59
CA PRO A 401 -22.43 -8.99 3.17
C PRO A 401 -22.69 -9.96 4.33
N GLU A 402 -23.64 -10.88 4.13
CA GLU A 402 -23.92 -11.97 5.05
C GLU A 402 -22.70 -12.90 5.17
N LEU A 403 -22.20 -13.06 6.40
CA LEU A 403 -21.05 -13.94 6.67
C LEU A 403 -21.43 -15.39 6.95
N TYR A 404 -20.48 -16.30 6.72
CA TYR A 404 -20.58 -17.69 7.10
C TYR A 404 -20.06 -17.90 8.53
N TYR A 405 -20.97 -18.02 9.50
CA TYR A 405 -20.62 -18.16 10.91
C TYR A 405 -20.44 -19.62 11.38
N TYR A 406 -20.02 -20.54 10.51
CA TYR A 406 -19.78 -21.95 10.86
C TYR A 406 -20.95 -22.59 11.63
N ASP A 407 -20.63 -23.49 12.57
CA ASP A 407 -21.57 -24.18 13.45
C ASP A 407 -21.94 -23.39 14.72
N TYR A 408 -21.64 -22.08 14.74
CA TYR A 408 -21.94 -21.24 15.90
C TYR A 408 -23.44 -21.21 16.22
N SER A 409 -23.76 -21.04 17.51
CA SER A 409 -25.14 -20.93 17.97
C SER A 409 -25.79 -19.64 17.42
N LYS A 410 -27.12 -19.61 17.31
CA LYS A 410 -27.84 -18.40 16.87
C LYS A 410 -27.51 -17.17 17.72
N THR A 411 -27.29 -17.35 19.03
CA THR A 411 -26.91 -16.25 19.92
C THR A 411 -25.55 -15.67 19.55
N ILE A 412 -24.54 -16.53 19.40
CA ILE A 412 -23.19 -16.10 18.97
C ILE A 412 -23.26 -15.41 17.60
N LYS A 413 -24.02 -15.96 16.65
CA LYS A 413 -24.19 -15.36 15.31
C LYS A 413 -24.75 -13.95 15.37
N ASN A 414 -25.77 -13.72 16.20
CA ASN A 414 -26.37 -12.40 16.35
C ASN A 414 -25.44 -11.39 17.04
N GLU A 415 -24.65 -11.83 18.03
CA GLU A 415 -23.68 -10.99 18.74
C GLU A 415 -22.44 -10.66 17.88
N LEU A 416 -22.16 -11.44 16.83
CA LEU A 416 -21.09 -11.18 15.85
C LEU A 416 -21.58 -10.42 14.61
N GLN A 417 -22.79 -9.86 14.63
CA GLN A 417 -23.23 -8.91 13.62
C GLN A 417 -22.76 -7.51 14.00
N LEU A 418 -22.40 -6.70 13.02
CA LEU A 418 -21.96 -5.32 13.25
C LEU A 418 -23.07 -4.49 13.92
N ASP A 419 -22.74 -3.85 15.03
CA ASP A 419 -23.49 -2.78 15.66
C ASP A 419 -22.61 -1.51 15.71
N PRO A 420 -22.76 -0.57 14.76
CA PRO A 420 -21.94 0.65 14.69
C PRO A 420 -22.02 1.55 15.92
N SER A 421 -22.97 1.32 16.83
CA SER A 421 -23.09 2.10 18.07
C SER A 421 -22.13 1.66 19.17
N VAL A 422 -21.55 0.46 19.05
CA VAL A 422 -20.65 -0.14 20.06
C VAL A 422 -19.38 -0.72 19.47
N ASP A 423 -19.42 -1.20 18.22
CA ASP A 423 -18.28 -1.84 17.57
C ASP A 423 -17.37 -0.79 16.93
N PRO A 424 -16.04 -0.90 17.12
CA PRO A 424 -15.09 -0.02 16.44
C PRO A 424 -15.10 -0.29 14.94
N ILE A 425 -15.24 0.77 14.16
CA ILE A 425 -15.15 0.78 12.69
C ILE A 425 -14.00 1.69 12.31
N HIS A 426 -13.01 1.14 11.63
CA HIS A 426 -11.93 1.88 11.02
C HIS A 426 -12.23 2.08 9.53
N GLN A 427 -12.07 3.31 9.07
CA GLN A 427 -12.29 3.68 7.68
C GLN A 427 -11.00 4.24 7.10
N THR A 428 -10.64 3.81 5.90
CA THR A 428 -9.54 4.38 5.14
C THR A 428 -10.01 4.68 3.74
N VAL A 429 -9.83 5.93 3.30
CA VAL A 429 -10.25 6.41 2.00
C VAL A 429 -9.04 6.99 1.29
N LEU A 430 -8.74 6.46 0.10
CA LEU A 430 -7.76 7.00 -0.80
C LEU A 430 -8.49 7.72 -1.93
N ILE A 431 -8.40 9.04 -1.97
CA ILE A 431 -8.85 9.88 -3.08
C ILE A 431 -7.65 10.16 -3.97
N GLU A 432 -7.83 9.97 -5.28
CA GLU A 432 -6.76 10.10 -6.27
C GLU A 432 -7.22 10.92 -7.48
N THR A 433 -6.27 11.40 -8.27
CA THR A 433 -6.60 12.03 -9.56
C THR A 433 -7.03 10.98 -10.59
N GLU A 434 -7.85 11.33 -11.59
CA GLU A 434 -8.25 10.41 -12.67
C GLU A 434 -7.07 9.79 -13.44
N GLU A 435 -5.91 10.46 -13.46
CA GLU A 435 -4.67 9.99 -14.10
C GLU A 435 -3.79 9.13 -13.17
N SER A 436 -4.24 8.84 -11.95
CA SER A 436 -3.50 8.04 -10.98
C SER A 436 -3.32 6.60 -11.46
N ASP A 437 -2.10 6.08 -11.30
CA ASP A 437 -1.79 4.67 -11.56
C ASP A 437 -1.88 3.81 -10.29
N ILE A 438 -2.39 4.31 -9.16
CA ILE A 438 -2.50 3.51 -7.94
C ILE A 438 -3.56 2.43 -8.16
N THR A 439 -3.20 1.17 -7.95
CA THR A 439 -4.09 0.01 -8.16
C THR A 439 -4.66 -0.50 -6.84
N GLY A 440 -5.64 -1.40 -6.90
CA GLY A 440 -6.18 -2.08 -5.74
C GLY A 440 -5.11 -2.86 -4.98
N TYR A 441 -4.20 -3.52 -5.72
CA TYR A 441 -3.02 -4.12 -5.11
C TYR A 441 -2.19 -3.10 -4.33
N ASP A 442 -1.90 -1.92 -4.91
CA ASP A 442 -1.09 -0.89 -4.26
C ASP A 442 -1.76 -0.36 -2.99
N PHE A 443 -3.08 -0.10 -3.03
CA PHE A 443 -3.84 0.33 -1.85
C PHE A 443 -3.84 -0.73 -0.74
N LEU A 444 -3.96 -2.02 -1.08
CA LEU A 444 -3.88 -3.11 -0.10
C LEU A 444 -2.53 -3.16 0.63
N THR A 445 -1.44 -2.68 0.01
CA THR A 445 -0.12 -2.72 0.64
C THR A 445 -0.02 -1.83 1.87
N ALA A 446 -0.83 -0.78 1.97
CA ALA A 446 -0.87 0.13 3.11
C ALA A 446 -1.30 -0.56 4.42
N PHE A 447 -1.94 -1.73 4.30
CA PHE A 447 -2.44 -2.51 5.44
C PHE A 447 -1.64 -3.80 5.66
N ALA A 448 -0.50 -4.01 4.98
CA ALA A 448 0.24 -5.26 5.09
C ALA A 448 0.93 -5.42 6.46
N HIS A 449 1.22 -6.67 6.84
CA HIS A 449 2.08 -7.06 7.98
C HIS A 449 1.60 -6.68 9.39
N GLY A 450 0.32 -6.37 9.55
CA GLY A 450 -0.25 -6.04 10.84
C GLY A 450 -0.35 -7.17 11.85
N ASN A 451 -1.12 -6.91 12.91
CA ASN A 451 -1.48 -7.89 13.92
C ASN A 451 -2.94 -8.35 13.79
N VAL A 452 -3.31 -9.47 14.40
CA VAL A 452 -4.65 -10.10 14.35
C VAL A 452 -5.76 -9.17 14.84
N THR A 453 -5.43 -8.27 15.76
CA THR A 453 -6.39 -7.38 16.42
C THR A 453 -6.30 -5.94 15.95
N ASP A 454 -5.35 -5.65 15.06
CA ASP A 454 -5.19 -4.32 14.51
C ASP A 454 -6.25 -4.09 13.43
N LEU A 455 -6.77 -2.87 13.36
CA LEU A 455 -7.69 -2.42 12.32
C LEU A 455 -6.97 -1.51 11.30
N ASP A 456 -5.79 -1.01 11.65
CA ASP A 456 -4.94 -0.16 10.81
C ASP A 456 -4.05 -1.04 9.91
N GLU A 457 -3.64 -2.20 10.41
CA GLU A 457 -2.84 -3.17 9.66
C GLU A 457 -3.45 -4.59 9.75
N ASP A 458 -3.11 -5.45 8.77
CA ASP A 458 -3.76 -6.73 8.54
C ASP A 458 -2.75 -7.90 8.59
N LEU A 459 -2.76 -8.68 9.68
CA LEU A 459 -1.96 -9.92 9.75
C LEU A 459 -2.34 -10.92 8.64
N ASP A 460 -3.64 -11.02 8.35
CA ASP A 460 -4.22 -11.82 7.27
C ASP A 460 -4.38 -11.03 5.96
N GLY A 461 -3.78 -9.83 5.89
CA GLY A 461 -3.72 -8.99 4.71
C GLY A 461 -2.72 -9.53 3.67
N LEU A 462 -2.35 -8.66 2.73
CA LEU A 462 -1.42 -9.03 1.66
C LEU A 462 -0.04 -9.39 2.24
N ALA A 463 0.44 -10.60 1.97
CA ALA A 463 1.81 -11.01 2.27
C ALA A 463 2.72 -10.52 1.14
N ILE A 464 3.33 -9.34 1.32
CA ILE A 464 4.16 -8.65 0.33
C ILE A 464 5.59 -8.50 0.83
N ASN A 465 6.58 -8.93 0.05
CA ASN A 465 7.96 -8.79 0.52
C ASN A 465 8.41 -7.31 0.51
N GLU A 466 9.45 -7.00 1.28
CA GLU A 466 9.95 -5.62 1.42
C GLU A 466 10.39 -4.99 0.10
N VAL A 467 10.85 -5.80 -0.85
CA VAL A 467 11.32 -5.34 -2.16
C VAL A 467 10.14 -4.84 -2.99
N ALA A 468 9.07 -5.62 -3.04
CA ALA A 468 7.83 -5.25 -3.70
C ALA A 468 7.13 -4.08 -2.99
N LEU A 469 7.12 -4.09 -1.65
CA LEU A 469 6.52 -3.02 -0.85
C LEU A 469 7.19 -1.68 -1.11
N ASN A 470 8.53 -1.63 -1.14
CA ASN A 470 9.27 -0.42 -1.51
C ASN A 470 8.98 0.04 -2.94
N LYS A 471 8.91 -0.88 -3.91
CA LYS A 471 8.56 -0.52 -5.31
C LYS A 471 7.18 0.11 -5.39
N THR A 472 6.20 -0.46 -4.68
CA THR A 472 4.85 0.11 -4.56
C THR A 472 4.88 1.46 -3.87
N GLY A 473 5.62 1.62 -2.76
CA GLY A 473 5.77 2.89 -2.05
C GLY A 473 6.31 3.99 -2.96
N VAL A 474 7.39 3.73 -3.71
CA VAL A 474 7.95 4.68 -4.67
C VAL A 474 6.96 4.98 -5.81
N LYS A 475 6.22 3.98 -6.28
CA LYS A 475 5.17 4.17 -7.29
C LYS A 475 4.08 5.12 -6.77
N VAL A 476 3.54 4.87 -5.58
CA VAL A 476 2.46 5.66 -4.93
C VAL A 476 2.92 7.07 -4.62
N GLN A 477 4.14 7.24 -4.10
CA GLN A 477 4.74 8.54 -3.85
C GLN A 477 4.89 9.39 -5.12
N ASN A 478 5.03 8.74 -6.28
CA ASN A 478 5.01 9.41 -7.57
C ASN A 478 3.58 9.53 -8.12
N GLN A 479 2.56 9.73 -7.28
CA GLN A 479 1.17 10.00 -7.66
C GLN A 479 0.58 11.12 -6.79
N ASN A 480 -0.47 11.77 -7.27
CA ASN A 480 -1.20 12.75 -6.47
C ASN A 480 -2.34 12.03 -5.74
N TYR A 481 -2.33 12.06 -4.41
CA TYR A 481 -3.37 11.44 -3.60
C TYR A 481 -3.62 12.18 -2.29
N LEU A 482 -4.81 11.94 -1.75
CA LEU A 482 -5.22 12.29 -0.40
C LEU A 482 -5.71 10.99 0.24
N MET A 483 -5.05 10.58 1.32
CA MET A 483 -5.48 9.47 2.15
C MET A 483 -6.04 10.02 3.46
N ILE A 484 -7.25 9.59 3.81
CA ILE A 484 -7.89 9.94 5.08
C ILE A 484 -8.25 8.67 5.84
N SER A 485 -8.00 8.65 7.15
CA SER A 485 -8.32 7.51 8.01
C SER A 485 -8.94 7.92 9.35
N LYS A 486 -9.86 7.11 9.88
CA LYS A 486 -10.58 7.38 11.14
C LYS A 486 -10.99 6.10 11.85
#